data_AF-A0A3N4J0D5-F1
#
_entry.id   AF-A0A3N4J0D5-F1
#
_cell.length_a   1.000
_cell.length_b   1.000
_cell.length_c   1.000
_cell.angle_alpha   90.00
_cell.angle_beta   90.00
_cell.angle_gamma   90.00
#
_symmetry.space_group_name_H-M   'P 1'
#
loop_
_entity.id
_entity.type
_entity.pdbx_description
1 polymer ?
#
loop_
_entity_poly.entity_id
_entity_poly.type
_entity_poly.pdbx_seq_one_letter_code
_entity_poly.pdbx_strand_id
1 'polypeptide(L)'
;MSSNRSLFRNVQFYNAVDPDGDALGGFIQNGSVTEANFLHMLGIVLVMEAPICVQHRTSGHIVSLISSLLAIGKYDIYCDCPIQLNNGPWVNRVLTHNVSGRENSFQDGIRARDGRCVISGVINGRAPHLLSGFEAAHVFPLENENLWIKWSYGRWITDMGGTAGTPKINS
;
A
#
# COMPACT_ATOMS: atom_id res chain seq x y z
N MET A 1 -2.55 -9.52 -22.25
CA MET A 1 -3.75 -10.08 -21.58
C MET A 1 -3.73 -9.63 -20.13
N SER A 2 -4.81 -9.02 -19.65
CA SER A 2 -4.93 -8.64 -18.23
C SER A 2 -5.07 -9.92 -17.40
N SER A 3 -3.98 -10.45 -16.87
CA SER A 3 -4.02 -11.51 -15.85
C SER A 3 -4.97 -11.07 -14.73
N ASN A 4 -5.89 -11.95 -14.31
CA ASN A 4 -6.85 -11.62 -13.28
C ASN A 4 -6.10 -11.18 -12.00
N ARG A 5 -6.10 -9.88 -11.71
CA ARG A 5 -5.30 -9.27 -10.63
C ARG A 5 -5.83 -9.63 -9.23
N SER A 6 -6.96 -10.34 -9.14
CA SER A 6 -7.49 -10.85 -7.88
C SER A 6 -6.92 -12.22 -7.47
N LEU A 7 -6.30 -12.97 -8.39
CA LEU A 7 -5.91 -14.38 -8.18
C LEU A 7 -5.06 -14.63 -6.92
N PHE A 8 -4.21 -13.68 -6.55
CA PHE A 8 -3.27 -13.86 -5.43
C PHE A 8 -3.77 -13.25 -4.11
N ARG A 9 -4.90 -12.55 -4.11
CA ARG A 9 -5.43 -11.89 -2.91
C ARG A 9 -5.93 -12.94 -1.93
N ASN A 10 -5.29 -12.98 -0.77
CA ASN A 10 -5.66 -13.86 0.33
C ASN A 10 -6.45 -13.12 1.43
N VAL A 11 -6.51 -11.78 1.35
CA VAL A 11 -7.45 -10.96 2.12
C VAL A 11 -8.43 -10.30 1.17
N GLN A 12 -9.72 -10.49 1.44
CA GLN A 12 -10.83 -9.97 0.64
C GLN A 12 -11.85 -9.32 1.58
N PHE A 13 -12.47 -8.22 1.16
CA PHE A 13 -13.47 -7.55 1.98
C PHE A 13 -14.72 -7.19 1.17
N TYR A 14 -15.86 -7.28 1.83
CA TYR A 14 -17.20 -7.26 1.25
C TYR A 14 -18.10 -6.28 1.99
N ASN A 15 -19.18 -5.87 1.33
CA ASN A 15 -20.26 -5.17 1.99
C ASN A 15 -21.07 -6.21 2.80
N ALA A 16 -21.24 -6.00 4.09
CA ALA A 16 -21.98 -6.93 4.94
C ALA A 16 -23.47 -7.07 4.56
N VAL A 17 -24.04 -6.08 3.84
CA VAL A 17 -25.42 -6.15 3.31
C VAL A 17 -25.55 -7.17 2.19
N ASP A 18 -24.47 -7.43 1.44
CA ASP A 18 -24.41 -8.41 0.37
C ASP A 18 -23.08 -9.18 0.42
N PRO A 19 -22.92 -10.09 1.41
CA PRO A 19 -21.65 -10.76 1.68
C PRO A 19 -21.27 -11.79 0.62
N ASP A 20 -22.23 -12.23 -0.20
CA ASP A 20 -22.03 -13.19 -1.30
C ASP A 20 -21.90 -12.49 -2.68
N GLY A 21 -22.06 -11.17 -2.71
CA GLY A 21 -21.82 -10.33 -3.88
C GLY A 21 -20.33 -10.15 -4.21
N ASP A 22 -20.06 -9.18 -5.10
CA ASP A 22 -18.71 -8.86 -5.52
C ASP A 22 -17.88 -8.27 -4.38
N ALA A 23 -16.61 -8.67 -4.31
CA ALA A 23 -15.68 -8.11 -3.33
C ALA A 23 -15.48 -6.62 -3.58
N LEU A 24 -15.62 -5.80 -2.53
CA LEU A 24 -15.28 -4.38 -2.57
C LEU A 24 -13.79 -4.18 -2.87
N GLY A 25 -12.96 -5.11 -2.42
CA GLY A 25 -11.54 -5.11 -2.70
C GLY A 25 -10.81 -6.24 -2.01
N GLY A 26 -9.48 -6.16 -2.05
CA GLY A 26 -8.62 -7.13 -1.39
C GLY A 26 -7.15 -6.91 -1.73
N PHE A 27 -6.29 -7.55 -0.96
CA PHE A 27 -4.84 -7.45 -1.12
C PHE A 27 -4.17 -8.77 -0.72
N ILE A 28 -2.87 -8.83 -0.95
CA ILE A 28 -2.03 -9.94 -0.54
C ILE A 28 -1.43 -9.57 0.81
N GLN A 29 -1.88 -10.23 1.87
CA GLN A 29 -1.20 -10.23 3.15
C GLN A 29 -0.03 -11.23 3.10
N ASN A 30 1.19 -10.74 3.28
CA ASN A 30 2.39 -11.56 3.32
C ASN A 30 3.11 -11.52 4.70
N GLY A 31 2.33 -11.46 5.77
CA GLY A 31 2.79 -11.49 7.16
C GLY A 31 3.25 -10.14 7.72
N SER A 32 2.89 -9.02 7.10
CA SER A 32 3.34 -7.68 7.51
C SER A 32 2.22 -6.69 7.78
N VAL A 33 1.02 -6.93 7.27
CA VAL A 33 -0.11 -6.01 7.45
C VAL A 33 -0.75 -6.23 8.82
N THR A 34 -0.88 -5.19 9.62
CA THR A 34 -1.60 -5.25 10.90
C THR A 34 -3.09 -4.91 10.74
N GLU A 35 -3.89 -5.19 11.76
CA GLU A 35 -5.28 -4.73 11.85
C GLU A 35 -5.39 -3.21 11.70
N ALA A 36 -4.52 -2.47 12.41
CA ALA A 36 -4.45 -1.01 12.28
C ALA A 36 -4.14 -0.58 10.84
N ASN A 37 -3.15 -1.21 10.18
CA ASN A 37 -2.86 -0.90 8.77
C ASN A 37 -4.07 -1.16 7.87
N PHE A 38 -4.80 -2.24 8.12
CA PHE A 38 -5.99 -2.56 7.33
C PHE A 38 -7.09 -1.51 7.47
N LEU A 39 -7.40 -1.07 8.70
CA LEU A 39 -8.37 0.00 8.92
C LEU A 39 -7.93 1.31 8.26
N HIS A 40 -6.64 1.66 8.33
CA HIS A 40 -6.12 2.84 7.61
C HIS A 40 -6.24 2.70 6.09
N MET A 41 -5.99 1.52 5.52
CA MET A 41 -6.18 1.27 4.10
C MET A 41 -7.65 1.43 3.70
N LEU A 42 -8.59 0.94 4.51
CA LEU A 42 -10.03 1.14 4.29
C LEU A 42 -10.41 2.63 4.27
N GLY A 43 -9.83 3.45 5.15
CA GLY A 43 -10.04 4.90 5.14
C GLY A 43 -9.52 5.62 3.89
N ILE A 44 -8.68 4.99 3.08
CA ILE A 44 -8.23 5.52 1.78
C ILE A 44 -9.15 5.06 0.65
N VAL A 45 -9.52 3.77 0.64
CA VAL A 45 -10.27 3.16 -0.47
C VAL A 45 -11.78 3.34 -0.37
N LEU A 46 -12.32 3.61 0.82
CA LEU A 46 -13.74 3.85 1.05
C LEU A 46 -14.00 5.34 1.28
N VAL A 47 -15.12 5.82 0.76
CA VAL A 47 -15.69 7.11 1.18
C VAL A 47 -16.39 6.89 2.51
N MET A 48 -15.83 7.42 3.59
CA MET A 48 -16.36 7.25 4.94
C MET A 48 -17.24 8.44 5.32
N GLU A 49 -18.56 8.29 5.21
CA GLU A 49 -19.54 9.25 5.73
C GLU A 49 -19.99 8.92 7.17
N ALA A 50 -19.76 7.69 7.60
CA ALA A 50 -20.07 7.18 8.93
C ALA A 50 -18.96 6.22 9.42
N PRO A 51 -18.87 5.95 10.73
CA PRO A 51 -17.98 4.92 11.26
C PRO A 51 -18.31 3.55 10.67
N ILE A 52 -17.27 2.77 10.39
CA ILE A 52 -17.41 1.39 9.91
C ILE A 52 -17.03 0.41 11.01
N CYS A 53 -17.66 -0.76 11.00
CA CYS A 53 -17.23 -1.92 11.77
C CYS A 53 -16.77 -3.01 10.80
N VAL A 54 -15.62 -3.62 11.08
CA VAL A 54 -15.01 -4.62 10.19
C VAL A 54 -14.87 -5.92 10.96
N GLN A 55 -15.45 -6.99 10.43
CA GLN A 55 -15.47 -8.30 11.05
C GLN A 55 -14.80 -9.34 10.16
N HIS A 56 -13.94 -10.18 10.72
CA HIS A 56 -13.45 -11.37 10.03
C HIS A 56 -14.56 -12.42 9.97
N ARG A 57 -14.97 -12.80 8.75
CA ARG A 57 -16.17 -13.61 8.51
C ARG A 57 -16.12 -14.97 9.22
N THR A 58 -14.98 -15.65 9.17
CA THR A 58 -14.86 -17.02 9.69
C THR A 58 -14.77 -17.07 11.22
N SER A 59 -14.06 -16.11 11.84
CA SER A 59 -13.84 -16.14 13.30
C SER A 59 -14.80 -15.22 14.07
N GLY A 60 -15.53 -14.34 13.39
CA GLY A 60 -16.33 -13.29 14.01
C GLY A 60 -15.50 -12.19 14.69
N HIS A 61 -14.17 -12.23 14.56
CA HIS A 61 -13.27 -11.26 15.19
C HIS A 61 -13.51 -9.85 14.65
N ILE A 62 -13.70 -8.89 15.56
CA ILE A 62 -13.84 -7.48 15.20
C ILE A 62 -12.45 -6.84 15.11
N VAL A 63 -12.13 -6.35 13.92
CA VAL A 63 -10.85 -5.71 13.64
C VAL A 63 -10.77 -4.40 14.42
N SER A 64 -9.66 -4.21 15.13
CA SER A 64 -9.43 -3.05 15.99
C SER A 64 -8.16 -2.29 15.57
N LEU A 65 -7.99 -1.06 16.05
CA LEU A 65 -6.81 -0.25 15.77
C LEU A 65 -5.60 -0.70 16.62
N ILE A 66 -5.14 -1.93 16.37
CA ILE A 66 -4.04 -2.57 17.09
C ILE A 66 -2.99 -3.12 16.12
N SER A 67 -1.77 -3.33 16.64
CA SER A 67 -0.61 -3.79 15.84
C SER A 67 -0.52 -5.31 15.68
N SER A 68 -1.60 -6.06 15.96
CA SER A 68 -1.66 -7.50 15.67
C SER A 68 -1.66 -7.74 14.16
N LEU A 69 -1.06 -8.85 13.72
CA LEU A 69 -1.11 -9.25 12.32
C LEU A 69 -2.56 -9.51 11.90
N LEU A 70 -2.94 -8.95 10.75
CA LEU A 70 -4.23 -9.22 10.16
C LEU A 70 -4.28 -10.67 9.67
N ALA A 71 -5.30 -11.41 10.10
CA ALA A 71 -5.55 -12.76 9.62
C ALA A 71 -5.84 -12.79 8.11
N ILE A 72 -5.52 -13.92 7.49
CA ILE A 72 -5.87 -14.18 6.10
C ILE A 72 -7.34 -14.62 6.05
N GLY A 73 -8.12 -14.11 5.09
CA GLY A 73 -9.51 -14.51 4.93
C GLY A 73 -10.43 -13.43 4.36
N LYS A 74 -11.73 -13.62 4.60
CA LYS A 74 -12.79 -12.71 4.16
C LYS A 74 -13.23 -11.83 5.32
N TYR A 75 -13.49 -10.57 5.01
CA TYR A 75 -13.93 -9.57 5.97
C TYR A 75 -15.24 -8.91 5.52
N ASP A 76 -16.16 -8.72 6.46
CA ASP A 76 -17.44 -8.06 6.25
C ASP A 76 -17.39 -6.66 6.85
N ILE A 77 -17.74 -5.67 6.03
CA ILE A 77 -17.76 -4.26 6.42
C ILE A 77 -19.21 -3.86 6.67
N TYR A 78 -19.49 -3.49 7.90
CA TYR A 78 -20.77 -2.96 8.37
C TYR A 78 -20.69 -1.44 8.43
N CYS A 79 -21.72 -0.78 7.91
CA CYS A 79 -21.87 0.67 7.93
C CYS A 79 -23.36 1.00 7.91
N ASP A 80 -23.76 2.04 8.65
CA ASP A 80 -25.16 2.54 8.66
C ASP A 80 -25.52 3.30 7.37
N CYS A 81 -24.51 3.68 6.58
CA CYS A 81 -24.67 4.35 5.30
C CYS A 81 -24.16 3.45 4.15
N PRO A 82 -24.64 3.66 2.92
CA PRO A 82 -24.15 2.93 1.76
C PRO A 82 -22.63 3.06 1.61
N ILE A 83 -21.95 1.93 1.47
CA ILE A 83 -20.49 1.91 1.26
C ILE A 83 -20.21 2.33 -0.17
N GLN A 84 -19.39 3.36 -0.35
CA GLN A 84 -18.92 3.82 -1.65
C GLN A 84 -17.40 3.69 -1.75
N LEU A 85 -16.93 3.23 -2.92
CA LEU A 85 -15.51 3.21 -3.24
C LEU A 85 -15.03 4.61 -3.62
N ASN A 86 -13.83 4.96 -3.19
CA ASN A 86 -13.17 6.19 -3.59
C ASN A 86 -12.76 6.10 -5.07
N ASN A 87 -13.34 6.96 -5.91
CA ASN A 87 -13.06 7.06 -7.34
C ASN A 87 -11.90 8.03 -7.66
N GLY A 88 -11.08 8.37 -6.67
CA GLY A 88 -9.87 9.16 -6.86
C GLY A 88 -8.95 8.56 -7.93
N PRO A 89 -8.24 9.40 -8.72
CA PRO A 89 -7.34 8.90 -9.74
C PRO A 89 -6.23 8.07 -9.09
N TRP A 90 -5.99 6.88 -9.62
CA TRP A 90 -4.90 6.02 -9.21
C TRP A 90 -3.93 5.81 -10.37
N VAL A 91 -2.65 5.72 -10.06
CA VAL A 91 -1.59 5.44 -11.03
C VAL A 91 -1.12 4.02 -10.79
N ASN A 92 -1.29 3.16 -11.79
CA ASN A 92 -0.76 1.81 -11.70
C ASN A 92 0.76 1.89 -11.59
N ARG A 93 1.34 1.28 -10.56
CA ARG A 93 2.77 1.10 -10.53
C ARG A 93 3.15 0.17 -11.69
N VAL A 94 3.91 0.70 -12.63
CA VAL A 94 4.61 -0.09 -13.65
C VAL A 94 5.94 -0.52 -13.02
N LEU A 95 6.46 -1.68 -13.41
CA LEU A 95 7.85 -2.04 -13.09
C LEU A 95 8.75 -1.04 -13.81
N THR A 96 9.16 -0.03 -13.06
CA THR A 96 10.03 1.04 -13.51
C THR A 96 11.41 0.42 -13.67
N HIS A 97 11.77 0.04 -14.90
CA HIS A 97 13.11 -0.42 -15.22
C HIS A 97 13.91 0.84 -15.57
N ASN A 98 14.88 1.16 -14.74
CA ASN A 98 15.63 2.39 -14.91
C ASN A 98 16.62 2.22 -16.08
N VAL A 99 16.27 2.79 -17.24
CA VAL A 99 17.05 2.71 -18.49
C VAL A 99 18.34 3.55 -18.41
N SER A 100 18.50 4.44 -17.41
CA SER A 100 19.52 5.50 -17.44
C SER A 100 20.84 5.21 -16.71
N GLY A 101 20.94 4.13 -15.93
CA GLY A 101 22.18 3.77 -15.21
C GLY A 101 22.66 4.78 -14.15
N ARG A 102 21.88 5.82 -13.82
CA ARG A 102 22.28 6.93 -12.93
C ARG A 102 22.02 6.72 -11.43
N GLU A 103 21.59 5.53 -11.01
CA GLU A 103 20.89 5.38 -9.73
C GLU A 103 21.64 4.69 -8.59
N ASN A 104 22.97 4.58 -8.66
CA ASN A 104 23.72 4.05 -7.53
C ASN A 104 23.45 4.87 -6.25
N SER A 105 23.42 6.20 -6.31
CA SER A 105 23.26 7.04 -5.11
C SER A 105 21.90 6.94 -4.42
N PHE A 106 20.79 6.86 -5.17
CA PHE A 106 19.45 6.70 -4.58
C PHE A 106 19.29 5.31 -3.95
N GLN A 107 19.69 4.27 -4.68
CA GLN A 107 19.63 2.91 -4.16
C GLN A 107 20.54 2.72 -2.96
N ASP A 108 21.78 3.22 -3.03
CA ASP A 108 22.75 3.16 -1.93
C ASP A 108 22.26 3.98 -0.73
N GLY A 109 21.64 5.13 -0.95
CA GLY A 109 21.02 5.94 0.09
C GLY A 109 19.89 5.22 0.82
N ILE A 110 18.95 4.61 0.08
CA ILE A 110 17.87 3.78 0.65
C ILE A 110 18.46 2.60 1.42
N ARG A 111 19.44 1.90 0.84
CA ARG A 111 20.06 0.73 1.47
C ARG A 111 20.78 1.09 2.76
N ALA A 112 21.52 2.20 2.77
CA ALA A 112 22.21 2.72 3.95
C ALA A 112 21.23 3.16 5.04
N ARG A 113 20.10 3.75 4.66
CA ARG A 113 19.05 4.20 5.58
C ARG A 113 18.28 3.02 6.19
N ASP A 114 17.83 2.10 5.35
CA ASP A 114 16.81 1.12 5.74
C ASP A 114 17.42 -0.21 6.19
N GLY A 115 18.42 -0.75 5.46
CA GLY A 115 19.10 -2.02 5.78
C GLY A 115 18.19 -3.27 5.88
N ARG A 116 16.89 -3.12 5.63
CA ARG A 116 15.84 -4.13 5.76
C ARG A 116 14.70 -3.82 4.78
N CYS A 117 13.81 -4.78 4.58
CA CYS A 117 12.57 -4.52 3.87
C CYS A 117 11.68 -3.64 4.78
N VAL A 118 11.31 -2.45 4.32
CA VAL A 118 10.48 -1.52 5.11
C VAL A 118 9.05 -2.01 5.34
N ILE A 119 8.60 -2.98 4.54
CA ILE A 119 7.27 -3.58 4.68
C ILE A 119 7.31 -4.77 5.65
N SER A 120 8.20 -5.75 5.44
CA SER A 120 8.24 -6.97 6.26
C SER A 120 9.16 -6.88 7.48
N GLY A 121 10.01 -5.87 7.57
CA GLY A 121 11.03 -5.73 8.62
C GLY A 121 12.21 -6.70 8.49
N VAL A 122 12.19 -7.62 7.51
CA VAL A 122 13.25 -8.63 7.33
C VAL A 122 14.57 -7.93 7.01
N ILE A 123 15.60 -8.22 7.81
CA ILE A 123 16.95 -7.69 7.60
C ILE A 123 17.62 -8.44 6.45
N ASN A 124 18.30 -7.71 5.57
CA ASN A 124 19.15 -8.35 4.57
C ASN A 124 20.52 -8.69 5.16
N GLY A 125 20.62 -9.87 5.81
CA GLY A 125 21.87 -10.34 6.39
C GLY A 125 22.99 -10.66 5.38
N ARG A 126 22.71 -10.60 4.08
CA ARG A 126 23.70 -10.81 3.01
C ARG A 126 24.09 -9.52 2.30
N ALA A 127 23.59 -8.36 2.74
CA ALA A 127 24.05 -7.08 2.26
C ALA A 127 25.53 -6.84 2.65
N PRO A 128 26.33 -6.16 1.80
CA PRO A 128 25.98 -5.62 0.48
C PRO A 128 26.10 -6.65 -0.66
N HIS A 129 26.56 -7.87 -0.38
CA HIS A 129 26.98 -8.85 -1.40
C HIS A 129 25.82 -9.52 -2.16
N LEU A 130 24.65 -9.66 -1.55
CA LEU A 130 23.45 -10.19 -2.21
C LEU A 130 22.23 -9.35 -1.85
N LEU A 131 21.69 -8.65 -2.85
CA LEU A 131 20.56 -7.72 -2.71
C LEU A 131 19.27 -8.23 -3.37
N SER A 132 19.31 -9.43 -3.95
CA SER A 132 18.13 -10.06 -4.57
C SER A 132 16.98 -10.15 -3.57
N GLY A 133 15.82 -9.60 -3.94
CA GLY A 133 14.63 -9.52 -3.08
C GLY A 133 14.55 -8.25 -2.21
N PHE A 134 15.56 -7.37 -2.24
CA PHE A 134 15.61 -6.08 -1.55
C PHE A 134 15.83 -4.95 -2.54
N GLU A 135 14.83 -4.72 -3.38
CA GLU A 135 14.87 -3.69 -4.42
C GLU A 135 14.44 -2.32 -3.86
N ALA A 136 15.25 -1.31 -4.15
CA ALA A 136 14.83 0.07 -3.96
C ALA A 136 13.72 0.39 -4.96
N ALA A 137 12.68 1.07 -4.49
CA ALA A 137 11.49 1.33 -5.27
C ALA A 137 10.92 2.70 -4.95
N HIS A 138 10.68 3.50 -5.98
CA HIS A 138 9.86 4.68 -5.84
C HIS A 138 8.42 4.28 -5.52
N VAL A 139 7.83 4.97 -4.54
CA VAL A 139 6.41 4.81 -4.20
C VAL A 139 5.54 5.30 -5.36
N PHE A 140 5.93 6.41 -5.99
CA PHE A 140 5.28 6.93 -7.19
C PHE A 140 6.14 6.62 -8.43
N PRO A 141 5.58 6.08 -9.53
CA PRO A 141 6.36 5.71 -10.71
C PRO A 141 7.05 6.94 -11.34
N LEU A 142 8.36 6.85 -11.57
CA LEU A 142 9.15 7.94 -12.15
C LEU A 142 8.68 8.32 -13.56
N GLU A 143 8.23 7.36 -14.35
CA GLU A 143 7.73 7.60 -15.72
C GLU A 143 6.49 8.50 -15.75
N ASN A 144 5.82 8.66 -14.59
CA ASN A 144 4.65 9.50 -14.42
C ASN A 144 4.95 10.78 -13.61
N GLU A 145 6.20 11.23 -13.54
CA GLU A 145 6.58 12.44 -12.79
C GLU A 145 5.76 13.69 -13.18
N ASN A 146 5.33 13.79 -14.43
CA ASN A 146 4.40 14.81 -14.89
C ASN A 146 3.08 14.83 -14.09
N LEU A 147 2.53 13.67 -13.73
CA LEU A 147 1.34 13.54 -12.88
C LEU A 147 1.65 13.92 -11.43
N TRP A 148 2.82 13.55 -10.92
CA TRP A 148 3.29 13.94 -9.59
C TRP A 148 3.33 15.48 -9.44
N ILE A 149 3.89 16.17 -10.43
CA ILE A 149 3.97 17.63 -10.48
C ILE A 149 2.56 18.22 -10.64
N LYS A 150 1.80 17.74 -11.63
CA LYS A 150 0.45 18.25 -11.94
C LYS A 150 -0.48 18.20 -10.73
N TRP A 151 -0.41 17.12 -9.94
CA TRP A 151 -1.25 16.94 -8.76
C TRP A 151 -0.60 17.41 -7.45
N SER A 152 0.59 18.00 -7.54
CA SER A 152 1.34 18.55 -6.41
C SER A 152 1.52 17.55 -5.26
N TYR A 153 1.77 16.27 -5.57
CA TYR A 153 1.88 15.22 -4.56
C TYR A 153 3.06 15.40 -3.61
N GLY A 154 4.09 16.14 -4.02
CA GLY A 154 5.20 16.51 -3.13
C GLY A 154 4.79 17.26 -1.86
N ARG A 155 3.58 17.87 -1.82
CA ARG A 155 3.06 18.52 -0.62
C ARG A 155 2.82 17.56 0.55
N TRP A 156 2.65 16.27 0.28
CA TRP A 156 2.42 15.25 1.29
C TRP A 156 3.71 14.72 1.94
N ILE A 157 4.87 15.10 1.40
CA ILE A 157 6.17 14.74 1.97
C ILE A 157 6.60 15.81 2.98
N THR A 158 6.35 15.53 4.26
CA THR A 158 6.55 16.47 5.37
C THR A 158 7.91 16.35 6.05
N ASP A 159 8.62 15.23 5.89
CA ASP A 159 9.88 14.91 6.58
C ASP A 159 11.14 15.45 5.85
N MET A 160 10.95 16.08 4.68
CA MET A 160 12.03 16.69 3.90
C MET A 160 12.02 18.20 4.16
N GLY A 161 12.89 18.64 5.07
CA GLY A 161 13.06 20.05 5.41
C GLY A 161 13.40 20.91 4.19
N GLY A 162 12.53 21.88 3.88
CA GLY A 162 12.86 23.13 3.18
C GLY A 162 13.55 23.11 1.81
N THR A 163 13.79 21.98 1.15
CA THR A 163 14.35 21.96 -0.23
C THR A 163 13.27 22.33 -1.25
N ALA A 164 12.98 23.62 -1.31
CA ALA A 164 12.13 24.20 -2.34
C ALA A 164 12.77 23.98 -3.73
N GLY A 165 12.04 23.37 -4.65
CA GLY A 165 12.43 23.26 -6.07
C GLY A 165 12.91 21.87 -6.53
N THR A 166 13.19 20.92 -5.64
CA THR A 166 13.44 19.53 -6.04
C THR A 166 12.13 18.74 -6.06
N PRO A 167 11.79 18.03 -7.15
CA PRO A 167 10.68 17.10 -7.13
C PRO A 167 10.95 16.06 -6.04
N LYS A 168 10.16 16.10 -4.95
CA LYS A 168 10.23 15.18 -3.81
C LYS A 168 9.80 13.74 -4.17
N ILE A 169 9.91 13.37 -5.44
CA ILE A 169 9.53 12.07 -6.00
C ILE A 169 10.55 10.98 -5.63
N ASN A 170 11.81 11.38 -5.38
CA ASN A 170 12.89 10.52 -4.89
C ASN A 170 13.02 10.51 -3.35
N SER A 171 12.02 11.02 -2.62
CA SER A 171 12.01 11.08 -1.15
C SER A 171 11.50 9.77 -0.55
#